data_AF-A0A969UWB4-F1
#
_entry.id   AF-A0A969UWB4-F1
#
_cell.length_a   1.000
_cell.length_b   1.000
_cell.length_c   1.000
_cell.angle_alpha   90.00
_cell.angle_beta   90.00
_cell.angle_gamma   90.00
#
_symmetry.space_group_name_H-M   'P 1'
#
loop_
_entity.id
_entity.type
_entity.pdbx_description
1 polymer ?
#
loop_
_entity_poly.entity_id
_entity_poly.type
_entity_poly.pdbx_seq_one_letter_code
_entity_poly.pdbx_strand_id
1 'polypeptide(L)' 'MNHLFSPKSPRIFPEPIQGITDRSITYDQTGRVKFQGTYWSARLYQPSQQMIISPGEYVSIIAIQGITLLVAPTGLEQI' A
#
# COMPACT_ATOMS: atom_id res chain seq x y z
N MET A 1 10.87 -27.25 -15.03
CA MET A 1 11.10 -25.79 -14.87
C MET A 1 9.82 -25.21 -14.29
N ASN A 2 9.86 -24.72 -13.05
CA ASN A 2 8.67 -24.45 -12.24
C ASN A 2 8.00 -23.12 -12.64
N HIS A 3 6.88 -23.17 -13.34
CA HIS A 3 5.99 -22.03 -13.60
C HIS A 3 5.00 -21.79 -12.44
N LEU A 4 5.50 -21.79 -11.19
CA LEU A 4 4.65 -21.55 -10.02
C LEU A 4 4.64 -20.06 -9.72
N PHE A 5 3.46 -19.45 -9.75
CA PHE A 5 3.14 -18.06 -9.42
C PHE A 5 3.40 -17.03 -10.53
N SER A 6 2.46 -16.91 -11.47
CA SER A 6 2.24 -15.60 -12.11
C SER A 6 1.88 -14.60 -11.00
N PRO A 7 2.62 -13.49 -10.85
CA PRO A 7 2.21 -12.46 -9.90
C PRO A 7 0.81 -12.00 -10.30
N LYS A 8 -0.15 -12.07 -9.37
CA LYS A 8 -1.49 -11.50 -9.61
C LYS A 8 -1.30 -10.05 -9.99
N SER A 9 -1.83 -9.64 -11.14
CA SER A 9 -1.82 -8.24 -11.54
C SER A 9 -2.59 -7.40 -10.51
N PRO A 10 -2.10 -6.21 -10.13
CA PRO A 10 -2.82 -5.34 -9.23
C PRO A 10 -4.13 -4.88 -9.87
N ARG A 11 -5.22 -4.92 -9.11
CA ARG A 11 -6.48 -4.27 -9.46
C ARG A 11 -6.43 -2.83 -8.96
N ILE A 12 -6.29 -1.89 -9.90
CA ILE A 12 -6.26 -0.46 -9.61
C ILE A 12 -7.68 0.01 -9.25
N PHE A 13 -7.80 0.87 -8.24
CA PHE A 13 -9.04 1.54 -7.92
C PHE A 13 -9.25 2.74 -8.86
N PRO A 14 -10.50 3.07 -9.24
CA PRO A 14 -10.77 4.19 -10.15
C PRO A 14 -10.31 5.53 -9.57
N GLU A 15 -10.35 5.66 -8.24
CA GLU A 15 -9.87 6.82 -7.49
C GLU A 15 -9.08 6.34 -6.27
N PRO A 16 -8.05 7.07 -5.81
CA PRO A 16 -7.34 6.73 -4.59
C PRO A 16 -8.29 6.77 -3.39
N ILE A 17 -8.27 5.71 -2.57
CA ILE A 17 -9.10 5.63 -1.38
C ILE A 17 -8.27 5.89 -0.14
N GLN A 18 -8.75 6.74 0.76
CA GLN A 18 -8.04 7.05 1.99
C GLN A 18 -8.07 5.87 2.98
N GLY A 19 -6.91 5.57 3.58
CA GLY A 19 -6.76 4.64 4.70
C GLY A 19 -5.88 5.24 5.79
N ILE A 20 -5.84 4.59 6.95
CA ILE A 20 -4.97 4.99 8.07
C ILE A 20 -3.97 3.87 8.33
N THR A 21 -2.69 4.22 8.44
CA THR A 21 -1.62 3.27 8.74
C THR A 21 -1.73 2.80 10.19
N ASP A 22 -1.78 1.49 10.40
CA ASP A 22 -1.78 0.82 11.70
C ASP A 22 -0.38 0.31 12.07
N ARG A 23 0.37 -0.18 11.07
CA ARG A 23 1.78 -0.57 11.21
C ARG A 23 2.60 0.05 10.10
N SER A 24 3.80 0.50 10.45
CA SER A 24 4.71 1.21 9.55
C SER A 24 4.92 0.46 8.23
N ILE A 25 5.00 1.22 7.14
CA ILE A 25 5.29 0.70 5.81
C ILE A 25 6.58 1.36 5.34
N THR A 26 7.55 0.54 4.95
CA THR A 26 8.84 0.98 4.40
C THR A 26 9.06 0.34 3.03
N TYR A 27 10.20 0.66 2.40
CA TYR A 27 10.63 0.04 1.14
C TYR A 27 10.68 -1.49 1.18
N ASP A 28 11.17 -2.06 2.29
CA ASP A 28 11.44 -3.48 2.47
C ASP A 28 10.43 -4.19 3.38
N GLN A 29 9.63 -3.43 4.14
CA GLN A 29 8.69 -3.97 5.11
C GLN A 29 7.24 -3.72 4.71
N THR A 30 6.47 -4.82 4.67
CA THR A 30 5.01 -4.75 4.59
C THR A 30 4.45 -4.27 5.93
N GLY A 31 3.66 -3.20 5.90
CA GLY A 31 2.93 -2.70 7.05
C GLY A 31 1.47 -3.11 7.04
N ARG A 32 0.64 -2.32 7.72
CA ARG A 32 -0.79 -2.58 7.87
C ARG A 32 -1.57 -1.28 7.78
N VAL A 33 -2.70 -1.31 7.07
CA VAL A 33 -3.61 -0.17 6.91
C VAL A 33 -5.00 -0.56 7.34
N LYS A 34 -5.67 0.30 8.11
CA LYS A 34 -7.09 0.21 8.41
C LYS A 34 -7.89 0.82 7.26
N PHE A 35 -8.72 0.00 6.64
CA PHE A 35 -9.55 0.34 5.48
C PHE A 35 -10.87 -0.45 5.55
N GLN A 36 -11.98 0.24 5.30
CA GLN A 36 -13.35 -0.34 5.39
C GLN A 36 -13.61 -1.10 6.70
N GLY A 37 -13.17 -0.54 7.83
CA GLY A 37 -13.42 -1.12 9.16
C GLY A 37 -12.59 -2.35 9.52
N THR A 38 -11.69 -2.80 8.66
CA THR A 38 -10.80 -3.95 8.91
C THR A 38 -9.34 -3.61 8.61
N TYR A 39 -8.42 -4.53 8.90
CA TYR A 39 -6.98 -4.37 8.79
C TYR A 39 -6.41 -5.19 7.65
N TRP A 40 -5.67 -4.53 6.75
CA TRP A 40 -5.08 -5.14 5.57
C TRP A 40 -3.57 -5.03 5.57
N SER A 41 -2.89 -6.04 5.01
CA SER A 41 -1.47 -5.91 4.65
C SER A 41 -1.30 -4.80 3.63
N ALA A 42 -0.27 -3.98 3.78
CA ALA A 42 -0.02 -2.85 2.89
C ALA A 42 1.46 -2.69 2.56
N ARG A 43 1.75 -2.30 1.31
CA ARG A 43 3.11 -1.98 0.84
C ARG A 43 3.08 -0.75 -0.06
N LEU A 44 4.24 -0.13 -0.25
CA LEU A 44 4.37 1.01 -1.16
C LEU A 44 4.03 0.61 -2.60
N TYR A 45 3.21 1.42 -3.27
CA TYR A 45 2.93 1.28 -4.70
C TYR A 45 4.19 1.52 -5.54
N GLN A 46 4.97 2.53 -5.16
CA GLN A 46 6.30 2.82 -5.69
C GLN A 46 7.30 2.78 -4.54
N PRO A 47 8.02 1.66 -4.34
CA PRO A 47 8.99 1.54 -3.26
C PRO A 47 10.12 2.58 -3.40
N SER A 48 10.34 3.37 -2.35
CA SER A 48 11.49 4.27 -2.23
C SER A 48 12.17 4.07 -0.88
N GLN A 49 13.51 3.93 -0.86
CA GLN A 49 14.27 3.64 0.37
C GLN A 49 14.17 4.75 1.43
N GLN A 50 13.85 5.98 1.02
CA GLN A 50 13.70 7.13 1.91
C GLN A 50 12.29 7.23 2.50
N MET A 51 11.37 6.40 2.03
CA MET A 51 9.96 6.51 2.32
C MET A 51 9.57 5.62 3.50
N ILE A 52 9.10 6.27 4.55
CA ILE A 52 8.58 5.63 5.75
C ILE A 52 7.19 6.22 5.98
N ILE A 53 6.19 5.35 6.01
CA ILE A 53 4.83 5.72 6.42
C ILE A 53 4.65 5.22 7.85
N SER A 54 4.42 6.14 8.78
CA SER A 54 4.31 5.84 10.21
C SER A 54 2.89 5.47 10.62
N PRO A 55 2.70 4.71 11.71
CA PRO A 55 1.38 4.48 12.28
C PRO A 55 0.65 5.79 12.58
N GLY A 56 -0.64 5.84 12.28
CA GLY A 56 -1.49 7.03 12.39
C GLY A 56 -1.52 7.91 11.14
N GLU A 57 -0.57 7.76 10.20
CA GLU A 57 -0.56 8.56 8.98
C GLU A 57 -1.62 8.09 7.97
N TYR A 58 -2.23 9.08 7.31
CA TYR A 58 -3.14 8.83 6.19
C TYR A 58 -2.37 8.43 4.94
N VAL A 59 -2.93 7.46 4.23
CA VAL A 59 -2.39 6.97 2.96
C VAL A 59 -3.47 6.89 1.90
N SER A 60 -3.04 7.05 0.67
CA SER A 60 -3.83 6.82 -0.53
C SER A 60 -3.65 5.38 -0.98
N ILE A 61 -4.73 4.59 -0.93
CA ILE A 61 -4.80 3.22 -1.42
C ILE A 61 -5.07 3.28 -2.92
N ILE A 62 -4.07 2.87 -3.72
CA ILE A 62 -4.09 2.97 -5.18
C ILE A 62 -4.63 1.70 -5.82
N ALA A 63 -4.28 0.55 -5.25
CA ALA A 63 -4.63 -0.75 -5.81
C ALA A 63 -4.64 -1.85 -4.75
N ILE A 64 -5.17 -3.01 -5.14
CA ILE A 64 -5.02 -4.25 -4.38
C ILE A 64 -4.33 -5.31 -5.25
N GLN A 65 -3.32 -5.97 -4.69
CA GLN A 65 -2.61 -7.07 -5.32
C GLN A 65 -2.76 -8.33 -4.48
N GLY A 66 -3.66 -9.22 -4.89
CA GLY A 66 -4.05 -10.36 -4.07
C GLY A 66 -4.78 -9.90 -2.82
N ILE A 67 -4.12 -9.99 -1.66
CA ILE A 67 -4.64 -9.56 -0.35
C ILE A 67 -3.87 -8.36 0.24
N THR A 68 -2.96 -7.78 -0.54
CA THR A 68 -2.10 -6.68 -0.11
C THR A 68 -2.51 -5.38 -0.79
N LEU A 69 -2.74 -4.34 -0.01
CA LEU A 69 -2.98 -2.99 -0.51
C LEU A 69 -1.66 -2.36 -1.00
N LEU A 70 -1.73 -1.69 -2.16
CA LEU A 70 -0.65 -0.85 -2.65
C LEU A 70 -0.99 0.59 -2.34
N VAL A 71 -0.12 1.27 -1.60
CA VAL A 71 -0.40 2.59 -1.03
C VAL A 71 0.69 3.62 -1.37
N ALA A 72 0.31 4.89 -1.32
CA ALA A 72 1.19 6.06 -1.42
C ALA A 72 0.82 7.05 -0.28
N PRO A 73 1.69 8.01 0.09
CA PRO A 73 1.38 8.99 1.10
C PRO A 73 0.30 9.92 0.59
N THR A 74 -0.59 10.34 1.48
CA THR A 74 -1.53 11.42 1.20
C THR A 74 -0.76 12.74 1.33
N GLY A 75 -0.06 13.15 0.26
CA GLY A 75 0.76 14.37 0.31
C GLY A 75 1.80 14.54 -0.80
N LEU A 76 1.85 13.68 -1.82
CA LEU A 76 2.59 13.98 -3.04
C LEU A 76 1.82 15.01 -3.88
N GLU A 77 1.67 16.23 -3.35
CA GLU A 77 1.65 17.39 -4.24
C GLU A 77 2.98 17.37 -4.98
N GLN A 78 2.91 17.16 -6.29
CA GLN A 78 4.03 17.39 -7.20
C GLN A 78 4.39 18.88 -7.08
N ILE A 79 5.38 19.20 -6.25
CA ILE A 79 6.12 20.46 -6.36
C ILE A 79 7.28 20.29 -7.33
#